data_AF-A0A060BXI0-F1
#
_entry.id   AF-A0A060BXI0-F1
#
_cell.length_a   1.000
_cell.length_b   1.000
_cell.length_c   1.000
_cell.angle_alpha   90.00
_cell.angle_beta   90.00
_cell.angle_gamma   90.00
#
_symmetry.space_group_name_H-M   'P 1'
#
loop_
_entity.id
_entity.type
_entity.pdbx_description
1 polymer ?
#
loop_
_entity_poly.entity_id
_entity_poly.type
_entity_poly.pdbx_seq_one_letter_code
_entity_poly.pdbx_strand_id
1 'polypeptide(L)' 'GTTRQVLSLITNPLDVMRGNIANVHRLMAGRPDCLGVHLEGPFLSLSRKGAHDPVCLRDPEGWIVTNLLEA' A
#
# COMPACT_ATOMS: atom_id res chain seq x y z
N GLY A 1 -22.49 2.52 12.12
CA GLY A 1 -21.25 3.21 11.72
C GLY A 1 -20.14 2.21 11.51
N THR A 2 -19.06 2.58 10.83
CA THR A 2 -17.87 1.74 10.64
C THR A 2 -17.09 1.61 11.94
N THR A 3 -16.81 0.38 12.37
CA THR A 3 -16.14 0.09 13.66
C THR A 3 -14.68 -0.33 13.52
N ARG A 4 -14.27 -0.75 12.32
CA ARG A 4 -12.91 -1.17 11.96
C ARG A 4 -12.64 -0.86 10.50
N GLN A 5 -11.38 -0.60 10.17
CA GLN A 5 -10.97 -0.23 8.82
C GLN A 5 -9.55 -0.69 8.50
N VAL A 6 -9.29 -0.86 7.21
CA VAL A 6 -7.95 -1.01 6.64
C VAL A 6 -7.72 0.23 5.79
N LEU A 7 -6.56 0.88 5.93
CA LEU A 7 -6.27 2.10 5.20
C LEU A 7 -5.76 1.75 3.79
N SER A 8 -6.55 2.09 2.77
CA SER A 8 -6.16 1.89 1.38
C SER A 8 -5.05 2.85 0.97
N LEU A 9 -3.96 2.30 0.43
CA LEU A 9 -2.85 3.03 -0.16
C LEU A 9 -2.79 2.67 -1.64
N ILE A 10 -2.98 3.67 -2.51
CA ILE A 10 -2.90 3.48 -3.95
C ILE A 10 -1.45 3.44 -4.44
N THR A 11 -1.26 2.97 -5.66
CA THR A 11 0.05 2.92 -6.33
C THR A 11 0.75 4.28 -6.33
N ASN A 12 2.00 4.27 -5.88
CA ASN A 12 2.92 5.39 -5.81
C ASN A 12 4.35 4.86 -6.04
N PRO A 13 5.37 5.73 -6.12
CA PRO A 13 6.76 5.29 -6.05
C PRO A 13 7.01 4.38 -4.83
N LEU A 14 7.86 3.37 -5.00
CA LEU A 14 8.01 2.29 -4.01
C LEU A 14 8.46 2.81 -2.64
N ASP A 15 9.37 3.77 -2.61
CA ASP A 15 9.83 4.45 -1.40
C ASP A 15 8.69 5.19 -0.66
N VAL A 16 7.81 5.86 -1.40
CA VAL A 16 6.61 6.52 -0.85
C VAL A 16 5.66 5.47 -0.28
N MET A 17 5.44 4.35 -0.98
CA MET A 17 4.61 3.25 -0.48
C MET A 17 5.15 2.69 0.83
N ARG A 18 6.47 2.41 0.91
CA ARG A 18 7.12 1.94 2.15
C ARG A 18 6.98 2.94 3.28
N GLY A 19 7.20 4.23 3.01
CA GLY A 19 7.02 5.29 4.01
C GLY A 19 5.58 5.33 4.55
N ASN A 20 4.59 5.18 3.67
CA ASN A 20 3.19 5.16 4.07
C ASN A 20 2.81 3.91 4.87
N ILE A 21 3.35 2.73 4.53
CA ILE A 21 3.15 1.50 5.31
C ILE A 21 3.70 1.70 6.73
N ALA A 22 4.94 2.18 6.86
CA ALA A 22 5.55 2.45 8.15
C ALA A 22 4.76 3.49 8.97
N ASN A 23 4.20 4.52 8.31
CA ASN A 23 3.35 5.51 8.95
C ASN A 23 2.08 4.89 9.53
N VAL A 24 1.40 4.03 8.75
CA VAL A 24 0.18 3.34 9.22
C VAL A 24 0.52 2.36 10.34
N HIS A 25 1.62 1.62 10.25
CA HIS A 25 2.07 0.73 11.31
C HIS A 25 2.23 1.47 12.65
N ARG A 26 2.88 2.65 12.65
CA ARG A 26 2.99 3.48 13.85
C ARG A 26 1.64 4.00 14.34
N LEU A 27 0.74 4.39 13.44
CA LEU A 27 -0.60 4.89 13.77
C LEU A 27 -1.46 3.83 14.48
N MET A 28 -1.31 2.55 14.12
CA MET A 28 -2.10 1.45 14.71
C MET A 28 -1.96 1.35 16.23
N ALA A 29 -0.83 1.78 16.81
CA ALA A 29 -0.65 1.80 18.26
C ALA A 29 -1.66 2.72 18.99
N GLY A 30 -2.10 3.80 18.34
CA GLY A 30 -3.08 4.75 18.88
C GLY A 30 -4.49 4.62 18.29
N ARG A 31 -4.69 3.70 17.35
CA ARG A 31 -5.95 3.54 16.59
C ARG A 31 -6.36 2.06 16.54
N PRO A 32 -7.02 1.54 17.60
CA PRO A 32 -7.47 0.15 17.65
C PRO A 32 -8.49 -0.22 16.54
N ASP A 33 -9.13 0.77 15.94
CA ASP A 33 -10.03 0.59 14.79
C ASP A 33 -9.28 0.42 13.46
N CYS A 34 -7.98 0.75 13.41
CA CYS A 34 -7.12 0.59 12.24
C CYS A 34 -6.45 -0.79 12.25
N LEU A 35 -6.84 -1.65 11.31
CA LEU A 35 -6.38 -3.04 11.24
C LEU A 35 -5.11 -3.23 10.38
N GLY A 36 -4.69 -2.19 9.67
CA GLY A 36 -3.50 -2.23 8.82
C GLY A 36 -3.68 -1.46 7.51
N VAL A 37 -2.93 -1.88 6.49
CA VAL A 37 -2.93 -1.29 5.16
C VAL A 37 -3.51 -2.24 4.12
N HIS A 38 -4.16 -1.66 3.11
CA HIS A 38 -4.58 -2.35 1.90
C HIS A 38 -3.83 -1.68 0.74
N LEU A 39 -2.90 -2.40 0.13
CA LEU A 39 -2.15 -1.88 -1.01
C LEU A 39 -2.94 -2.12 -2.29
N GLU A 40 -3.48 -1.05 -2.86
CA GLU A 40 -4.16 -1.06 -4.15
C GLU A 40 -3.10 -0.84 -5.25
N GLY A 41 -2.41 -1.92 -5.59
CA GLY A 41 -1.20 -1.93 -6.43
C GLY A 41 0.09 -2.03 -5.62
N PRO A 42 1.29 -1.87 -6.24
CA PRO A 42 1.55 -1.42 -7.61
C PRO A 42 1.42 -2.52 -8.68
N PHE A 43 1.05 -3.73 -8.29
CA PHE A 43 0.96 -4.91 -9.15
C PHE A 43 -0.34 -4.99 -9.96
N LEU A 44 -0.67 -3.91 -10.68
CA LEU A 44 -1.89 -3.81 -11.48
C LEU A 44 -1.59 -4.00 -12.97
N SER A 45 -2.57 -4.57 -13.69
CA SER A 45 -2.50 -4.61 -15.15
C SER A 45 -2.59 -3.21 -15.74
N LEU A 46 -1.66 -2.87 -16.63
CA LEU A 46 -1.64 -1.57 -17.32
C LEU A 46 -2.96 -1.27 -18.05
N SER A 47 -3.60 -2.30 -18.63
CA SER A 47 -4.89 -2.17 -19.33
C SER A 47 -6.09 -1.90 -18.39
N ARG A 48 -5.91 -2.11 -17.08
CA ARG A 48 -6.92 -1.88 -16.03
C ARG A 48 -6.41 -0.95 -14.93
N LYS A 49 -5.48 -0.06 -15.26
CA LYS A 49 -4.82 0.83 -14.28
C LYS A 49 -5.75 1.85 -13.61
N GLY A 50 -6.91 2.16 -14.20
CA GLY A 50 -7.79 3.21 -13.69
C GLY A 50 -7.04 4.55 -13.46
N ALA A 51 -7.17 5.09 -12.25
CA ALA A 51 -6.53 6.34 -11.82
C ALA A 51 -5.05 6.18 -11.40
N HIS A 52 -4.49 4.98 -11.46
CA HIS A 52 -3.10 4.73 -11.06
C HIS A 52 -2.13 5.24 -12.13
N ASP A 53 -1.01 5.81 -11.67
CA ASP A 53 0.06 6.28 -12.54
C ASP A 53 0.80 5.07 -13.15
N PRO A 54 0.79 4.91 -14.50
CA PRO A 54 1.53 3.86 -15.19
C PRO A 54 2.99 3.73 -14.78
N VAL A 55 3.67 4.85 -14.49
CA VAL A 55 5.13 4.84 -14.23
C VAL A 55 5.46 4.23 -12.88
N CYS A 56 4.47 4.15 -11.99
CA CYS A 56 4.58 3.57 -10.67
C CYS A 56 4.12 2.10 -10.64
N LEU A 57 3.51 1.59 -11.71
CA LEU A 57 3.16 0.18 -11.81
C LEU A 57 4.44 -0.67 -11.87
N ARG A 58 4.39 -1.81 -11.19
CA ARG A 58 5.50 -2.78 -11.14
C ARG A 58 4.95 -4.17 -11.32
N ASP A 59 5.76 -5.07 -11.84
CA ASP A 59 5.49 -6.48 -11.71
C ASP A 59 5.83 -6.95 -10.28
N PRO A 60 5.20 -8.02 -9.78
CA PRO A 60 5.43 -8.55 -8.44
C PRO A 60 6.76 -9.31 -8.35
N GLU A 61 7.87 -8.63 -8.62
CA GLU A 61 9.21 -9.17 -8.42
C GLU A 61 9.46 -9.43 -6.93
N GLY A 62 10.13 -10.54 -6.62
CA GLY A 62 10.30 -11.00 -5.23
C GLY A 62 10.90 -9.94 -4.31
N TRP A 63 11.92 -9.20 -4.77
CA TRP A 63 12.55 -8.13 -3.98
C TRP A 63 11.60 -6.95 -3.70
N ILE A 64 10.66 -6.66 -4.59
CA ILE A 64 9.66 -5.59 -4.39
C ILE A 64 8.66 -6.03 -3.34
N VAL A 65 8.19 -7.27 -3.42
CA VAL A 65 7.27 -7.86 -2.43
C VAL A 65 7.92 -7.88 -1.04
N THR A 66 9.17 -8.35 -0.93
CA THR A 66 9.93 -8.33 0.32
C THR A 66 10.06 -6.91 0.88
N ASN A 67 10.40 -5.92 0.03
CA ASN A 67 10.53 -4.53 0.46
C ASN A 67 9.23 -3.94 1.04
N LEU A 68 8.07 -4.34 0.53
CA LEU A 68 6.76 -3.91 1.02
C LEU A 68 6.36 -4.63 2.32
N LEU A 69 6.73 -5.90 2.48
CA LEU A 69 6.45 -6.69 3.69
C LEU A 69 7.33 -6.27 4.88
N GLU A 70 8.55 -5.81 4.61
CA GLU A 70 9.53 -5.35 5.61
C GLU A 70 9.41 -3.85 5.97
N ALA A 71 8.48 -3.13 5.34
CA ALA A 71 8.24 -1.70 5.60
C ALA A 71 7.42 -1.48 6.87
#